data_AF-A0A7C4FP57-F1
#
_entry.id   AF-A0A7C4FP57-F1
#
_cell.length_a   1.000
_cell.length_b   1.000
_cell.length_c   1.000
_cell.angle_alpha   90.00
_cell.angle_beta   90.00
_cell.angle_gamma   90.00
#
_symmetry.space_group_name_H-M   'P 1'
#
loop_
_entity.id
_entity.type
_entity.pdbx_description
1 polymer ?
#
loop_
_entity_poly.entity_id
_entity_poly.type
_entity_poly.pdbx_seq_one_letter_code
_entity_poly.pdbx_strand_id
1 'polypeptide(L)'
;MGTIEVDPFSLMTSREGIFACGDVVTGTRSVAEASAMGRRAALSVDEFLGGDGLKELKDLQYVPTFFSEKKGGFAYLRRPKGEFSIKEATYESSRCLECDLRFQLMEVKFWPAYGKP
;
A
#
# COMPACT_ATOMS: atom_id res chain seq x y z
N MET A 1 -25.11 -3.72 9.83
CA MET A 1 -23.87 -2.90 9.74
C MET A 1 -23.70 -2.53 8.27
N GLY A 2 -23.35 -1.27 7.98
CA GLY A 2 -23.38 -0.69 6.63
C GLY A 2 -22.06 -0.83 5.85
N THR A 3 -21.46 -2.02 5.88
CA THR A 3 -20.27 -2.32 5.08
C THR A 3 -20.65 -2.85 3.70
N ILE A 4 -19.79 -2.64 2.71
CA ILE A 4 -19.96 -3.13 1.34
C ILE A 4 -19.30 -4.50 1.22
N GLU A 5 -20.05 -5.49 0.73
CA GLU A 5 -19.49 -6.79 0.38
C GLU A 5 -18.69 -6.70 -0.93
N VAL A 6 -17.53 -7.35 -0.92
CA VAL A 6 -16.61 -7.40 -2.05
C VAL A 6 -16.02 -8.80 -2.21
N ASP A 7 -15.58 -9.13 -3.41
CA ASP A 7 -14.73 -10.28 -3.65
C ASP A 7 -13.42 -10.15 -2.83
N PRO A 8 -13.02 -11.17 -2.06
CA PRO A 8 -11.90 -11.06 -1.12
C PRO A 8 -10.54 -10.83 -1.80
N PHE A 9 -10.41 -11.16 -3.09
CA PHE A 9 -9.16 -11.03 -3.84
C PHE A 9 -9.09 -9.74 -4.64
N SER A 10 -10.07 -9.51 -5.52
CA SER A 10 -10.15 -8.36 -6.43
C SER A 10 -10.72 -7.10 -5.78
N LEU A 11 -11.42 -7.24 -4.64
CA LEU A 11 -12.18 -6.16 -4.00
C LEU A 11 -13.28 -5.54 -4.88
N MET A 12 -13.70 -6.25 -5.93
CA MET A 12 -14.85 -5.87 -6.74
C MET A 12 -16.14 -6.13 -5.97
N THR A 13 -17.07 -5.19 -6.03
CA THR A 13 -18.41 -5.35 -5.45
C THR A 13 -19.27 -6.28 -6.32
N SER A 14 -20.52 -6.50 -5.92
CA SER A 14 -21.51 -7.19 -6.77
C SER A 14 -21.82 -6.46 -8.08
N ARG A 15 -21.44 -5.18 -8.21
CA ARG A 15 -21.54 -4.41 -9.45
C ARG A 15 -20.22 -4.44 -10.18
N GLU A 16 -20.25 -4.98 -11.40
CA GLU A 16 -19.10 -5.07 -12.28
C GLU A 16 -18.45 -3.69 -12.50
N GLY A 17 -17.12 -3.65 -12.45
CA GLY A 17 -16.33 -2.43 -12.58
C GLY A 17 -16.37 -1.48 -11.39
N ILE A 18 -17.09 -1.81 -10.32
CA ILE A 18 -17.12 -1.04 -9.07
C ILE A 18 -16.33 -1.80 -7.99
N PHE A 19 -15.35 -1.12 -7.40
CA PHE A 19 -14.46 -1.67 -6.37
C PHE A 19 -14.59 -0.87 -5.07
N ALA A 20 -14.40 -1.52 -3.94
CA ALA A 20 -14.42 -0.87 -2.62
C ALA A 20 -13.28 -1.39 -1.73
N CYS A 21 -12.70 -0.51 -0.92
CA CYS A 21 -11.58 -0.86 -0.02
C CYS A 21 -11.57 0.00 1.25
N GLY A 22 -10.87 -0.47 2.28
CA GLY A 22 -10.75 0.23 3.58
C GLY A 22 -11.96 0.03 4.48
N ASP A 23 -12.21 1.00 5.37
CA ASP A 23 -13.22 0.87 6.44
C ASP A 23 -14.65 0.64 5.92
N VAL A 24 -14.96 1.06 4.69
CA VAL A 24 -16.26 0.80 4.06
C VAL A 24 -16.51 -0.69 3.82
N VAL A 25 -15.45 -1.52 3.77
CA VAL A 25 -15.53 -2.96 3.56
C VAL A 25 -15.37 -3.71 4.89
N THR A 26 -14.36 -3.37 5.69
CA THR A 26 -13.99 -4.14 6.89
C THR A 26 -14.52 -3.56 8.21
N GLY A 27 -15.11 -2.36 8.18
CA GLY A 27 -15.22 -1.50 9.36
C GLY A 27 -13.85 -0.94 9.78
N THR A 28 -13.84 -0.11 10.82
CA THR A 28 -12.63 0.56 11.33
C THR A 28 -11.60 -0.48 11.80
N ARG A 29 -10.54 -0.67 11.02
CA ARG A 29 -9.38 -1.50 11.38
C ARG A 29 -8.12 -0.63 11.52
N SER A 30 -6.96 -1.08 11.05
CA SER A 30 -5.74 -0.28 11.04
C SER A 30 -5.60 0.51 9.72
N VAL A 31 -4.94 1.67 9.79
CA VAL A 31 -4.61 2.48 8.59
C VAL A 31 -3.73 1.68 7.63
N ALA A 32 -2.86 0.81 8.15
CA ALA A 32 -2.02 -0.07 7.35
C ALA A 32 -2.85 -1.05 6.52
N GLU A 33 -3.86 -1.69 7.14
CA GLU A 33 -4.75 -2.61 6.44
C GLU A 33 -5.61 -1.89 5.39
N ALA A 34 -6.16 -0.71 5.72
CA ALA A 34 -6.89 0.11 4.76
C ALA A 34 -6.02 0.50 3.56
N SER A 35 -4.75 0.85 3.80
CA SER A 35 -3.78 1.17 2.75
C SER A 35 -3.43 -0.05 1.88
N ALA A 36 -3.24 -1.22 2.51
CA ALA A 36 -2.98 -2.46 1.81
C ALA A 36 -4.16 -2.87 0.91
N MET A 37 -5.41 -2.68 1.39
CA MET A 37 -6.60 -2.88 0.58
C MET A 37 -6.68 -1.89 -0.59
N GLY A 38 -6.37 -0.61 -0.37
CA GLY A 38 -6.34 0.40 -1.44
C GLY A 38 -5.39 0.01 -2.57
N ARG A 39 -4.24 -0.56 -2.21
CA ARG A 39 -3.29 -1.09 -3.20
C ARG A 39 -3.88 -2.27 -3.99
N ARG A 40 -4.46 -3.26 -3.32
CA ARG A 40 -5.10 -4.40 -4.00
C ARG A 40 -6.24 -3.97 -4.93
N ALA A 41 -7.04 -2.99 -4.50
CA ALA A 41 -8.09 -2.42 -5.34
C ALA A 41 -7.51 -1.76 -6.59
N ALA A 42 -6.42 -0.99 -6.47
CA ALA A 42 -5.75 -0.39 -7.62
C ALA A 42 -5.23 -1.44 -8.62
N LEU A 43 -4.63 -2.54 -8.15
CA LEU A 43 -4.20 -3.65 -9.02
C LEU A 43 -5.38 -4.26 -9.77
N SER A 44 -6.48 -4.49 -9.06
CA SER A 44 -7.67 -5.13 -9.62
C SER A 44 -8.40 -4.22 -10.62
N VAL A 45 -8.39 -2.91 -10.38
CA VAL A 45 -8.87 -1.90 -11.34
C VAL A 45 -7.99 -1.89 -12.59
N ASP A 46 -6.67 -1.94 -12.45
CA ASP A 46 -5.76 -1.99 -13.59
C ASP A 46 -5.98 -3.24 -14.45
N GLU A 47 -6.07 -4.42 -13.82
CA GLU A 47 -6.40 -5.68 -14.51
C GLU A 47 -7.74 -5.63 -15.23
N PHE A 48 -8.77 -5.07 -14.56
CA PHE A 48 -10.09 -4.93 -15.14
C PHE A 48 -10.11 -4.03 -16.38
N LEU A 49 -9.24 -3.01 -16.41
CA LEU A 49 -9.07 -2.12 -17.57
C LEU A 49 -8.15 -2.70 -18.66
N GLY A 50 -7.67 -3.94 -18.51
CA GLY A 50 -6.79 -4.62 -19.46
C GLY A 50 -5.30 -4.35 -19.26
N GLY A 51 -4.92 -3.76 -18.12
CA GLY A 51 -3.54 -3.69 -17.64
C GLY A 51 -3.03 -5.04 -17.14
N ASP A 52 -1.79 -5.07 -16.65
CA ASP A 52 -1.15 -6.30 -16.17
C ASP A 52 -1.25 -6.47 -14.64
N GLY A 53 -1.95 -5.55 -13.96
CA GLY A 53 -2.14 -5.59 -12.52
C GLY A 53 -0.88 -5.29 -11.74
N LEU A 54 0.07 -4.58 -12.35
CA LEU A 54 1.41 -4.31 -11.81
C LEU A 54 2.02 -5.59 -11.23
N LYS A 55 2.27 -6.61 -12.07
CA LYS A 55 2.76 -7.95 -11.67
C LYS A 55 3.87 -7.96 -10.63
N GLU A 56 4.77 -6.98 -10.69
CA GLU A 56 5.87 -6.75 -9.74
C GLU A 56 5.40 -6.64 -8.28
N LEU A 57 4.14 -6.26 -8.03
CA LEU A 57 3.56 -6.15 -6.69
C LEU A 57 2.92 -7.45 -6.18
N LYS A 58 2.58 -8.39 -7.07
CA LYS A 58 2.08 -9.73 -6.71
C LYS A 58 3.18 -10.61 -6.15
N ASP A 59 4.42 -10.37 -6.60
CA ASP A 59 5.62 -11.06 -6.13
C ASP A 59 6.17 -10.47 -4.82
N LEU A 60 5.62 -9.35 -4.35
CA LEU A 60 6.01 -8.79 -3.06
C LEU A 60 5.47 -9.67 -1.94
N GLN A 61 6.39 -10.44 -1.39
CA GLN A 61 6.12 -11.35 -0.29
C GLN A 61 5.62 -10.55 0.91
N TYR A 62 4.49 -10.98 1.48
CA TYR A 62 4.02 -10.49 2.76
C TYR A 62 5.14 -10.68 3.79
N VAL A 63 5.79 -9.57 4.15
CA VAL A 63 6.70 -9.51 5.29
C VAL A 63 5.87 -9.06 6.47
N PRO A 64 5.46 -9.97 7.38
CA PRO A 64 4.79 -9.55 8.59
C PRO A 64 5.67 -8.53 9.30
N THR A 65 5.10 -7.38 9.60
CA THR A 65 5.71 -6.23 10.29
C THR A 65 6.07 -6.52 11.75
N PHE A 66 6.30 -7.79 12.11
CA PHE A 66 6.70 -8.24 13.44
C PHE A 66 8.11 -7.72 13.84
N PHE A 67 8.86 -7.12 12.90
CA PHE A 67 10.19 -6.57 13.12
C PHE A 67 10.23 -5.05 13.03
N SER A 68 9.46 -4.39 13.88
CA SER A 68 9.99 -3.21 14.53
C SER A 68 9.69 -3.39 16.00
N GLU A 69 10.70 -3.81 16.77
CA GLU A 69 10.64 -3.67 18.22
C GLU A 69 10.04 -2.29 18.50
N LYS A 70 8.95 -2.25 19.27
CA LYS A 70 8.30 -0.99 19.62
C LYS A 70 9.37 -0.09 20.22
N LYS A 71 9.82 0.90 19.44
CA LYS A 71 10.89 1.78 19.88
C LYS A 71 10.32 2.67 20.98
N GLY A 72 10.67 2.35 22.22
CA GLY A 72 10.30 3.14 23.40
C GLY A 72 10.61 4.63 23.15
N GLY A 73 9.64 5.49 23.42
CA GLY A 73 9.79 6.94 23.20
C GLY A 73 9.79 7.39 21.73
N PHE A 74 9.27 6.57 20.79
CA PHE A 74 9.12 6.93 19.38
C PHE A 74 8.54 8.33 19.13
N ALA A 75 7.50 8.70 19.88
CA ALA A 75 6.83 9.99 19.79
C ALA A 75 7.76 11.18 20.12
N TYR A 76 8.82 10.94 20.91
CA TYR A 76 9.77 11.95 21.36
C TYR A 76 11.03 12.02 20.49
N LEU A 77 11.17 11.14 19.51
CA LEU A 77 12.30 11.20 18.58
C LEU A 77 12.22 12.44 17.70
N ARG A 78 13.28 13.26 17.74
CA ARG A 78 13.41 14.47 16.92
C ARG A 78 13.14 14.15 15.45
N ARG A 79 12.29 14.94 14.82
CA ARG A 79 12.03 14.87 13.38
C ARG A 79 12.93 15.91 12.69
N PRO A 80 13.76 15.52 11.71
CA PRO A 80 14.48 16.50 10.93
C PRO A 80 13.47 17.35 10.15
N LYS A 81 13.77 18.65 10.00
CA LYS A 81 12.94 19.60 9.25
C LYS A 81 13.78 20.11 8.07
N GLY A 82 13.18 20.19 6.88
CA GLY A 82 13.84 20.69 5.67
C GLY A 82 14.10 19.59 4.65
N GLU A 83 15.04 19.85 3.74
CA GLU A 83 15.51 18.86 2.77
C GLU A 83 16.31 17.77 3.47
N PHE A 84 16.04 16.52 3.12
CA PHE A 84 16.69 15.36 3.72
C PHE A 84 17.78 14.86 2.80
N SER A 85 18.95 14.52 3.36
CA SER A 85 19.87 13.64 2.64
C SER A 85 19.25 12.25 2.45
N ILE A 86 19.72 11.50 1.46
CA ILE A 86 19.23 10.13 1.21
C ILE A 86 19.28 9.27 2.49
N LYS A 87 20.34 9.41 3.30
CA LYS A 87 20.50 8.67 4.56
C LYS A 87 19.45 9.04 5.61
N GLU A 88 19.15 10.33 5.74
CA GLU A 88 18.13 10.82 6.69
C GLU A 88 16.72 10.46 6.23
N ALA A 89 16.47 10.55 4.92
CA ALA A 89 15.21 10.12 4.33
C ALA A 89 14.97 8.63 4.60
N THR A 90 15.97 7.77 4.30
CA THR A 90 15.91 6.33 4.57
C THR A 90 15.64 6.05 6.06
N TYR A 91 16.37 6.70 6.97
CA TYR A 91 16.17 6.55 8.41
C TYR A 91 14.77 7.01 8.90
N GLU A 92 14.25 8.13 8.37
CA GLU A 92 12.92 8.61 8.73
C GLU A 92 11.83 7.71 8.12
N SER A 93 12.03 7.14 6.94
CA SER A 93 11.09 6.16 6.39
C SER A 93 11.06 4.85 7.17
N SER A 94 12.18 4.42 7.76
CA SER A 94 12.20 3.23 8.63
C SER A 94 11.53 3.48 9.99
N ARG A 95 11.12 4.72 10.31
CA ARG A 95 10.30 5.04 11.49
C ARG A 95 8.80 4.82 11.28
N CYS A 96 8.34 4.50 10.07
CA CYS A 96 6.92 4.22 9.84
C CYS A 96 6.52 2.89 10.50
N LEU A 97 5.54 2.96 11.40
CA LEU A 97 5.22 1.90 12.35
C LEU A 97 4.57 0.65 11.78
N GLU A 98 4.17 0.63 10.51
CA GLU A 98 3.49 -0.52 9.89
C GLU A 98 3.26 -0.18 8.42
N CYS A 99 4.32 -0.24 7.60
CA CYS A 99 4.16 -0.25 6.15
C CYS A 99 4.85 -1.49 5.64
N ASP A 100 4.05 -2.52 5.35
CA ASP A 100 4.49 -3.85 4.90
C ASP A 100 5.25 -3.84 3.56
N LEU A 101 5.49 -2.66 2.98
CA LEU A 101 5.95 -2.47 1.60
C LEU A 101 7.08 -1.44 1.45
N ARG A 102 7.62 -0.90 2.55
CA ARG A 102 8.59 0.19 2.42
C ARG A 102 9.97 -0.35 2.05
N PHE A 103 10.48 0.13 0.90
CA PHE A 103 11.80 -0.05 0.25
C PHE A 103 11.95 -1.10 -0.86
N GLN A 104 10.92 -1.87 -1.21
CA GLN A 104 10.99 -2.82 -2.34
C GLN A 104 10.11 -2.40 -3.54
N LEU A 105 9.52 -1.21 -3.50
CA LEU A 105 8.83 -0.66 -4.66
C LEU A 105 9.86 -0.31 -5.73
N MET A 106 9.70 -0.87 -6.93
CA MET A 106 10.41 -0.41 -8.12
C MET A 106 10.18 1.09 -8.33
N GLU A 107 11.14 1.74 -8.98
CA GLU A 107 11.02 3.15 -9.36
C GLU A 107 9.71 3.40 -10.11
N VAL A 108 9.08 4.53 -9.80
CA VAL A 108 7.82 4.96 -10.43
C VAL A 108 8.06 5.09 -11.94
N LYS A 109 7.48 4.16 -12.71
CA LYS A 109 7.46 4.24 -14.16
C LYS A 109 6.51 5.37 -14.56
N PHE A 110 7.02 6.34 -15.32
CA PHE A 110 6.18 7.39 -15.90
C PHE A 110 5.48 6.89 -17.16
N TRP A 111 4.37 7.54 -17.55
CA TRP A 111 3.54 7.19 -18.71
C TRP A 111 4.29 6.78 -20.00
N PRO A 112 5.44 7.39 -20.37
CA PRO A 112 6.22 6.98 -21.54
C PRO A 112 6.84 5.57 -21.44
N ALA A 113 7.07 5.06 -20.24
CA ALA A 113 7.66 3.75 -20.00
C ALA A 113 6.69 2.58 -20.27
N TYR A 114 5.40 2.88 -20.46
CA TYR A 114 4.35 1.92 -20.80
C TYR A 114 4.08 1.84 -22.31
N GLY A 115 4.95 2.42 -23.15
CA GLY A 115 4.83 2.35 -24.60
C GLY A 115 4.76 0.90 -25.09
N LYS A 116 3.76 0.61 -25.94
CA LYS A 116 3.56 -0.72 -26.56
C LYS A 116 4.80 -1.13 -27.38
N PRO A 117 5.13 -2.43 -27.45
CA PRO A 117 6.19 -2.96 -28.33
C PRO A 117 5.92 -2.66 -29.81
#